data_AF-A0A950JPT0-F1
#
_entry.id   AF-A0A950JPT0-F1
#
_cell.length_a   1.000
_cell.length_b   1.000
_cell.length_c   1.000
_cell.angle_alpha   90.00
_cell.angle_beta   90.00
_cell.angle_gamma   90.00
#
_symmetry.space_group_name_H-M   'P 1'
#
loop_
_entity.id
_entity.type
_entity.pdbx_description
1 polymer ?
#
loop_
_entity_poly.entity_id
_entity_poly.type
_entity_poly.pdbx_seq_one_letter_code
_entity_poly.pdbx_strand_id
1 'polypeptide(L)'
;VTSSGFHVGALVVVNSVGRATRGESPYFWAAPYERQAEFGGLGFGPKEIDDHLTLRLKSDTPSSTDLMVVVTDAALSTTQLKRVATMAQDGCALALRPAHAPMDNDVVFAAATARAGGVPDLRDLTEIGMLSAECVARAIARGVYEAAPLSIPGAQPAWRQRRAAYPTLT
;
A
#
# COMPACT_ATOMS: atom_id res chain seq x y z
N VAL A 1 1.11 -15.62 2.78
CA VAL A 1 1.39 -17.04 2.50
C VAL A 1 0.25 -17.53 1.67
N THR A 2 0.52 -18.11 0.50
CA THR A 2 -0.52 -18.66 -0.38
C THR A 2 -1.05 -19.97 0.19
N SER A 3 -2.17 -20.45 -0.35
CA SER A 3 -2.74 -21.76 -0.04
C SER A 3 -1.77 -22.93 -0.31
N SER A 4 -0.86 -22.76 -1.28
CA SER A 4 0.21 -23.71 -1.60
C SER A 4 1.51 -23.50 -0.80
N GLY A 5 1.55 -22.53 0.13
CA GLY A 5 2.67 -22.32 1.04
C GLY A 5 3.73 -21.32 0.60
N PHE A 6 3.58 -20.64 -0.54
CA PHE A 6 4.52 -19.61 -0.99
C PHE A 6 4.38 -18.33 -0.15
N HIS A 7 5.51 -17.70 0.16
CA HIS A 7 5.56 -16.43 0.86
C HIS A 7 5.60 -15.27 -0.14
N VAL A 8 4.95 -14.18 0.23
CA VAL A 8 4.98 -12.91 -0.50
C VAL A 8 5.19 -11.81 0.53
N GLY A 9 6.09 -10.87 0.24
CA GLY A 9 6.35 -9.69 1.04
C GLY A 9 6.53 -8.48 0.16
N ALA A 10 6.26 -7.29 0.71
CA ALA A 10 6.48 -6.03 0.02
C ALA A 10 7.17 -5.01 0.92
N LEU A 11 7.94 -4.12 0.29
CA LEU A 11 8.51 -2.91 0.88
C LEU A 11 8.15 -1.74 -0.02
N VAL A 12 7.69 -0.63 0.57
CA VAL A 12 7.28 0.56 -0.17
C VAL A 12 7.87 1.81 0.47
N VAL A 13 8.44 2.68 -0.37
CA VAL A 13 8.75 4.07 -0.03
C VAL A 13 7.59 4.92 -0.53
N VAL A 14 6.84 5.49 0.40
CA VAL A 14 5.59 6.22 0.12
C VAL A 14 5.86 7.71 -0.02
N ASN A 15 5.71 8.24 -1.23
CA ASN A 15 5.75 9.66 -1.55
C ASN A 15 4.62 10.04 -2.53
N SER A 16 3.47 9.37 -2.40
CA SER A 16 2.31 9.50 -3.28
C SER A 16 1.75 10.92 -3.35
N VAL A 17 1.13 11.25 -4.48
CA VAL A 17 0.27 12.43 -4.59
C VAL A 17 -1.11 12.19 -3.96
N GLY A 18 -1.58 10.94 -4.05
CA GLY A 18 -2.86 10.51 -3.50
C GLY A 18 -2.84 10.41 -1.97
N ARG A 19 -4.03 10.25 -1.39
CA ARG A 19 -4.17 10.05 0.04
C ARG A 19 -4.30 8.58 0.41
N ALA A 20 -3.58 8.19 1.45
CA ALA A 20 -3.73 6.87 2.07
C ALA A 20 -4.98 6.74 2.95
N THR A 21 -5.53 7.88 3.38
CA THR A 21 -6.70 7.95 4.28
C THR A 21 -7.97 8.37 3.55
N ARG A 22 -9.12 7.97 4.10
CA ARG A 22 -10.46 8.38 3.66
C ARG A 22 -10.71 9.83 4.09
N GLY A 23 -10.53 10.79 3.18
CA GLY A 23 -10.66 12.22 3.48
C GLY A 23 -9.61 12.71 4.49
N GLU A 24 -9.99 13.59 5.40
CA GLU A 24 -9.16 14.03 6.54
C GLU A 24 -9.29 13.13 7.77
N SER A 25 -10.06 12.03 7.65
CA SER A 25 -10.19 11.04 8.72
C SER A 25 -8.92 10.21 8.87
N PRO A 26 -8.76 9.50 9.99
CA PRO A 26 -7.61 8.62 10.20
C PRO A 26 -7.80 7.21 9.60
N TYR A 27 -8.96 6.91 9.01
CA TYR A 27 -9.26 5.57 8.48
C TYR A 27 -8.55 5.36 7.13
N PHE A 28 -7.77 4.28 7.03
CA PHE A 28 -7.03 3.95 5.82
C PHE A 28 -7.92 3.29 4.76
N TRP A 29 -7.64 3.53 3.47
CA TRP A 29 -8.25 2.76 2.39
C TRP A 29 -7.87 1.27 2.46
N ALA A 30 -6.63 0.99 2.87
CA ALA A 30 -6.11 -0.37 2.99
C ALA A 30 -6.65 -1.17 4.19
N ALA A 31 -7.58 -0.60 4.99
CA ALA A 31 -8.06 -1.26 6.21
C ALA A 31 -8.65 -2.67 6.03
N PRO A 32 -9.30 -3.06 4.91
CA PRO A 32 -9.74 -4.44 4.72
C PRO A 32 -8.61 -5.47 4.70
N TYR A 33 -7.37 -5.03 4.45
CA TYR A 33 -6.18 -5.86 4.35
C TYR A 33 -5.33 -5.83 5.63
N GLU A 34 -5.75 -5.09 6.66
CA GLU A 34 -4.99 -4.99 7.92
C GLU A 34 -4.85 -6.35 8.59
N ARG A 35 -3.64 -6.65 9.08
CA ARG A 35 -3.40 -7.84 9.89
C ARG A 35 -2.85 -7.44 11.25
N GLN A 36 -3.38 -8.06 12.30
CA GLN A 36 -2.86 -7.92 13.68
C GLN A 36 -2.73 -6.46 14.15
N ALA A 37 -3.63 -5.58 13.71
CA ALA A 37 -3.60 -4.14 14.02
C ALA A 37 -2.27 -3.43 13.66
N GLU A 38 -1.58 -3.92 12.63
CA GLU A 38 -0.24 -3.44 12.23
C GLU A 38 -0.20 -1.97 11.77
N PHE A 39 -1.34 -1.33 11.53
CA PHE A 39 -1.46 0.12 11.29
C PHE A 39 -2.60 0.76 12.10
N GLY A 40 -2.86 0.23 13.30
CA GLY A 40 -3.69 0.86 14.33
C GLY A 40 -5.05 0.22 14.59
N GLY A 41 -5.48 -0.76 13.80
CA GLY A 41 -6.68 -1.55 14.07
C GLY A 41 -7.99 -0.75 14.07
N LEU A 42 -8.03 0.38 13.35
CA LEU A 42 -9.20 1.26 13.34
C LEU A 42 -10.34 0.77 12.45
N GLY A 43 -10.08 -0.24 11.62
CA GLY A 43 -11.00 -0.70 10.59
C GLY A 43 -11.27 0.35 9.52
N PHE A 44 -12.31 0.13 8.72
CA PHE A 44 -12.64 1.01 7.60
C PHE A 44 -13.28 2.35 8.03
N GLY A 45 -13.63 2.48 9.32
CA GLY A 45 -14.37 3.61 9.85
C GLY A 45 -15.86 3.58 9.50
N PRO A 46 -16.61 4.65 9.81
CA PRO A 46 -18.02 4.75 9.48
C PRO A 46 -18.24 4.78 7.96
N LYS A 47 -19.45 4.43 7.54
CA LYS A 47 -19.85 4.48 6.13
C LYS A 47 -19.79 5.92 5.60
N GLU A 48 -20.32 6.84 6.39
CA GLU A 48 -20.34 8.27 6.09
C GLU A 48 -19.10 8.92 6.68
N ILE A 49 -18.16 9.24 5.79
CA ILE A 49 -17.02 10.11 6.08
C ILE A 49 -17.13 11.27 5.10
N ASP A 50 -17.23 12.48 5.63
CA ASP A 50 -17.40 13.67 4.80
C ASP A 50 -16.27 13.80 3.78
N ASP A 51 -16.66 14.06 2.53
CA ASP A 51 -15.78 14.36 1.40
C ASP A 51 -14.65 13.35 1.15
N HIS A 52 -14.80 12.10 1.61
CA HIS A 52 -13.79 11.06 1.38
C HIS A 52 -13.62 10.70 -0.10
N LEU A 53 -14.64 11.01 -0.91
CA LEU A 53 -14.62 10.83 -2.36
C LEU A 53 -14.17 12.07 -3.14
N THR A 54 -13.98 13.22 -2.50
CA THR A 54 -13.46 14.42 -3.16
C THR A 54 -12.02 14.21 -3.61
N LEU A 55 -11.65 14.74 -4.78
CA LEU A 55 -10.26 14.72 -5.25
C LEU A 55 -9.38 15.50 -4.29
N ARG A 56 -8.32 14.86 -3.77
CA ARG A 56 -7.31 15.49 -2.91
C ARG A 56 -5.95 15.09 -3.41
N LEU A 57 -5.14 16.09 -3.76
CA LEU A 57 -3.78 15.92 -4.26
C LEU A 57 -2.80 16.62 -3.31
N LYS A 58 -1.61 16.04 -3.16
CA LYS A 58 -0.51 16.64 -2.40
C LYS A 58 0.09 17.88 -3.09
N SER A 59 0.18 17.85 -4.40
CA SER A 59 0.76 18.88 -5.27
C SER A 59 0.07 18.80 -6.63
N ASP A 60 0.12 19.86 -7.45
CA ASP A 60 -0.26 19.86 -8.86
C ASP A 60 0.93 19.58 -9.81
N THR A 61 2.14 19.44 -9.26
CA THR A 61 3.38 19.20 -10.02
C THR A 61 3.84 17.74 -9.96
N PRO A 62 4.44 17.20 -11.05
CA PRO A 62 4.98 15.83 -11.10
C PRO A 62 6.24 15.71 -10.25
N SER A 63 6.05 15.48 -8.96
CA SER A 63 7.10 15.40 -7.93
C SER A 63 6.89 14.24 -6.95
N SER A 64 5.83 13.45 -7.16
CA SER A 64 5.49 12.29 -6.34
C SER A 64 6.03 11.02 -6.99
N THR A 65 6.43 10.04 -6.17
CA THR A 65 7.03 8.78 -6.63
C THR A 65 6.88 7.72 -5.57
N ASP A 66 6.08 6.69 -5.81
CA ASP A 66 6.09 5.49 -4.97
C ASP A 66 7.03 4.43 -5.53
N LEU A 67 8.01 4.02 -4.72
CA LEU A 67 8.97 2.97 -5.06
C LEU A 67 8.64 1.72 -4.27
N MET A 68 8.37 0.63 -5.00
CA MET A 68 7.87 -0.61 -4.43
C MET A 68 8.74 -1.79 -4.83
N VAL A 69 8.97 -2.69 -3.88
CA VAL A 69 9.58 -3.99 -4.13
C VAL A 69 8.66 -5.07 -3.60
N VAL A 70 8.33 -6.05 -4.43
CA VAL A 70 7.61 -7.27 -4.05
C VAL A 70 8.55 -8.45 -4.21
N VAL A 71 8.59 -9.31 -3.19
CA VAL A 71 9.45 -10.50 -3.17
C VAL A 71 8.62 -11.73 -2.82
N THR A 72 8.83 -12.82 -3.56
CA THR A 72 8.28 -14.14 -3.25
C THR A 72 9.38 -15.20 -3.18
N ASP A 73 9.12 -16.31 -2.50
CA ASP A 73 10.00 -17.49 -2.47
C ASP A 73 9.67 -18.54 -3.54
N ALA A 74 8.61 -18.35 -4.32
CA ALA A 74 8.27 -19.19 -5.46
C ALA A 74 9.32 -19.09 -6.58
N ALA A 75 9.54 -20.16 -7.34
CA ALA A 75 10.45 -20.15 -8.49
C ALA A 75 9.77 -19.56 -9.73
N LEU A 76 9.88 -18.24 -9.91
CA LEU A 76 9.27 -17.51 -11.02
C LEU A 76 10.28 -17.12 -12.11
N SER A 77 9.88 -17.28 -13.36
CA SER A 77 10.59 -16.71 -14.52
C SER A 77 10.44 -15.18 -14.57
N THR A 78 11.30 -14.51 -15.33
CA THR A 78 11.24 -13.06 -15.56
C THR A 78 9.86 -12.60 -16.09
N THR A 79 9.24 -13.37 -16.98
CA THR A 79 7.91 -13.06 -17.53
C THR A 79 6.82 -13.15 -16.46
N GLN A 80 6.89 -14.16 -15.59
CA GLN A 80 5.96 -14.29 -14.46
C GLN A 80 6.19 -13.18 -13.43
N LEU A 81 7.44 -12.81 -13.14
CA LEU A 81 7.74 -11.66 -12.27
C LEU A 81 7.23 -10.35 -12.84
N LYS A 82 7.31 -10.15 -14.16
CA LYS A 82 6.71 -8.97 -14.80
C LYS A 82 5.19 -8.95 -14.61
N ARG A 83 4.52 -10.10 -14.69
CA ARG A 83 3.09 -10.22 -14.39
C ARG A 83 2.79 -9.89 -12.92
N VAL A 84 3.58 -10.43 -11.98
CA VAL A 84 3.44 -10.13 -10.54
C VAL A 84 3.64 -8.63 -10.28
N ALA A 85 4.63 -7.99 -10.89
CA ALA A 85 4.85 -6.55 -10.77
C ALA A 85 3.63 -5.74 -11.25
N THR A 86 2.98 -6.15 -12.35
CA THR A 86 1.73 -5.52 -12.81
C THR A 86 0.60 -5.70 -11.80
N MET A 87 0.39 -6.91 -11.28
CA MET A 87 -0.67 -7.16 -10.29
C MET A 87 -0.43 -6.41 -8.98
N ALA A 88 0.83 -6.29 -8.56
CA ALA A 88 1.22 -5.55 -7.37
C ALA A 88 0.84 -4.05 -7.43
N GLN A 89 0.75 -3.45 -8.62
CA GLN A 89 0.28 -2.07 -8.80
C GLN A 89 -1.18 -1.88 -8.38
N ASP A 90 -1.99 -2.94 -8.36
CA ASP A 90 -3.36 -2.88 -7.83
C ASP A 90 -3.35 -2.50 -6.34
N GLY A 91 -2.27 -2.86 -5.62
CA GLY A 91 -2.06 -2.46 -4.23
C GLY A 91 -2.03 -0.95 -4.01
N CYS A 92 -1.57 -0.17 -4.99
CA CYS A 92 -1.68 1.29 -4.95
C CYS A 92 -3.15 1.72 -4.95
N ALA A 93 -3.99 1.16 -5.84
CA ALA A 93 -5.41 1.50 -5.90
C ALA A 93 -6.19 1.04 -4.66
N LEU A 94 -5.72 0.00 -3.97
CA LEU A 94 -6.28 -0.47 -2.70
C LEU A 94 -5.93 0.42 -1.51
N ALA A 95 -4.84 1.18 -1.57
CA ALA A 95 -4.34 1.98 -0.45
C ALA A 95 -4.39 3.50 -0.69
N LEU A 96 -4.40 3.96 -1.93
CA LEU A 96 -4.25 5.36 -2.31
C LEU A 96 -5.43 5.84 -3.15
N ARG A 97 -5.80 7.10 -2.95
CA ARG A 97 -6.81 7.75 -3.77
C ARG A 97 -6.45 9.22 -4.07
N PRO A 98 -6.28 9.60 -5.35
CA PRO A 98 -6.13 8.72 -6.51
C PRO A 98 -4.82 7.91 -6.45
N ALA A 99 -4.77 6.77 -7.12
CA ALA A 99 -3.54 6.03 -7.43
C ALA A 99 -3.16 6.25 -8.90
N HIS A 100 -1.89 6.07 -9.27
CA HIS A 100 -1.39 6.20 -10.66
C HIS A 100 -1.77 7.54 -11.32
N ALA A 101 -1.85 8.61 -10.52
CA ALA A 101 -2.15 9.93 -11.04
C ALA A 101 -1.02 10.39 -11.99
N PRO A 102 -1.29 11.25 -13.00
CA PRO A 102 -0.28 11.66 -13.98
C PRO A 102 0.98 12.31 -13.40
N MET A 103 0.89 12.79 -12.16
CA MET A 103 1.97 13.44 -11.41
C MET A 103 2.71 12.51 -10.44
N ASP A 104 2.31 11.24 -10.40
CA ASP A 104 2.91 10.19 -9.58
C ASP A 104 3.71 9.23 -10.47
N ASN A 105 4.93 8.93 -10.04
CA ASN A 105 5.85 8.08 -10.78
C ASN A 105 5.97 6.71 -10.09
N ASP A 106 4.91 5.93 -10.15
CA ASP A 106 4.81 4.65 -9.46
C ASP A 106 5.66 3.57 -10.13
N VAL A 107 6.59 2.95 -9.39
CA VAL A 107 7.48 1.90 -9.91
C VAL A 107 7.48 0.69 -8.99
N VAL A 108 7.20 -0.48 -9.58
CA VAL A 108 7.24 -1.78 -8.89
C VAL A 108 8.36 -2.65 -9.46
N PHE A 109 9.25 -3.11 -8.58
CA PHE A 109 10.18 -4.20 -8.84
C PHE A 109 9.65 -5.49 -8.23
N ALA A 110 9.67 -6.59 -8.98
CA ALA A 110 9.32 -7.92 -8.47
C ALA A 110 10.56 -8.83 -8.51
N ALA A 111 10.77 -9.60 -7.44
CA ALA A 111 11.85 -10.55 -7.33
C ALA A 111 11.36 -11.90 -6.77
N ALA A 112 12.05 -12.98 -7.15
CA ALA A 112 11.82 -14.32 -6.65
C ALA A 112 13.12 -14.88 -6.08
N THR A 113 13.07 -15.42 -4.87
CA THR A 113 14.23 -16.08 -4.23
C THR A 113 14.34 -17.56 -4.56
N ALA A 114 13.26 -18.16 -5.12
CA ALA A 114 13.17 -19.58 -5.47
C ALA A 114 13.48 -20.56 -4.30
N ARG A 115 13.28 -20.15 -3.04
CA ARG A 115 13.61 -20.93 -1.85
C ARG A 115 12.57 -21.99 -1.46
N ALA A 116 11.31 -21.83 -1.86
CA ALA A 116 10.24 -22.76 -1.49
C ALA A 116 10.40 -24.15 -2.13
N GLY A 117 11.09 -24.24 -3.27
CA GLY A 117 11.17 -25.45 -4.08
C GLY A 117 9.84 -25.73 -4.81
N GLY A 118 9.90 -25.91 -6.13
CA GLY A 118 8.71 -26.14 -6.95
C GLY A 118 8.37 -24.99 -7.89
N VAL A 119 7.83 -25.34 -9.06
CA VAL A 119 7.38 -24.39 -10.07
C VAL A 119 5.90 -24.11 -9.83
N PRO A 120 5.51 -22.88 -9.51
CA PRO A 120 4.12 -22.53 -9.27
C PRO A 120 3.30 -22.70 -10.56
N ASP A 121 2.09 -23.21 -10.42
CA ASP A 121 1.14 -23.26 -11.52
C ASP A 121 0.45 -21.89 -11.74
N LEU A 122 -0.54 -21.85 -12.64
CA LEU A 122 -1.27 -20.60 -12.90
C LEU A 122 -2.10 -20.13 -11.70
N ARG A 123 -2.66 -21.05 -10.90
CA ARG A 123 -3.43 -20.72 -9.71
C ARG A 123 -2.52 -20.12 -8.64
N ASP A 124 -1.36 -20.74 -8.43
CA ASP A 124 -0.33 -20.23 -7.53
C ASP A 124 0.12 -18.83 -7.96
N LEU A 125 0.39 -18.62 -9.25
CA LEU A 125 0.77 -17.31 -9.77
C LEU A 125 -0.32 -16.25 -9.54
N THR A 126 -1.59 -16.62 -9.73
CA THR A 126 -2.73 -15.73 -9.43
C THR A 126 -2.77 -15.36 -7.95
N GLU A 127 -2.63 -16.32 -7.05
CA GLU A 127 -2.66 -16.06 -5.61
C GLU A 127 -1.44 -15.24 -5.15
N ILE A 128 -0.24 -15.54 -5.69
CA ILE A 128 0.96 -14.74 -5.45
C ILE A 128 0.73 -13.28 -5.85
N GLY A 129 0.18 -13.04 -7.04
CA GLY A 129 -0.09 -11.69 -7.53
C GLY A 129 -1.15 -10.95 -6.70
N MET A 130 -2.24 -11.63 -6.30
CA MET A 130 -3.25 -11.08 -5.40
C MET A 130 -2.64 -10.67 -4.05
N LEU A 131 -1.89 -11.57 -3.41
CA LEU A 131 -1.21 -11.28 -2.15
C LEU A 131 -0.13 -10.21 -2.31
N SER A 132 0.45 -10.06 -3.50
CA SER A 132 1.41 -8.98 -3.79
C SER A 132 0.73 -7.61 -3.72
N ALA A 133 -0.47 -7.47 -4.30
CA ALA A 133 -1.27 -6.25 -4.20
C ALA A 133 -1.65 -5.94 -2.75
N GLU A 134 -2.10 -6.94 -1.98
CA GLU A 134 -2.43 -6.77 -0.56
C GLU A 134 -1.21 -6.38 0.28
N CYS A 135 -0.05 -7.00 0.02
CA CYS A 135 1.20 -6.66 0.69
C CYS A 135 1.63 -5.22 0.39
N VAL A 136 1.51 -4.75 -0.85
CA VAL A 136 1.78 -3.36 -1.22
C VAL A 136 0.82 -2.41 -0.50
N ALA A 137 -0.49 -2.71 -0.51
CA ALA A 137 -1.50 -1.88 0.13
C ALA A 137 -1.22 -1.71 1.64
N ARG A 138 -0.91 -2.82 2.32
CA ARG A 138 -0.53 -2.84 3.72
C ARG A 138 0.78 -2.07 3.96
N ALA A 139 1.80 -2.27 3.13
CA ALA A 139 3.07 -1.58 3.27
C ALA A 139 2.94 -0.05 3.13
N ILE A 140 2.08 0.43 2.23
CA ILE A 140 1.75 1.85 2.09
C ILE A 140 1.13 2.40 3.40
N ALA A 141 0.07 1.75 3.89
CA ALA A 141 -0.60 2.18 5.12
C ALA A 141 0.34 2.15 6.34
N ARG A 142 1.15 1.10 6.48
CA ARG A 142 2.18 1.00 7.52
C ARG A 142 3.23 2.10 7.41
N GLY A 143 3.68 2.42 6.20
CA GLY A 143 4.62 3.52 5.97
C GLY A 143 4.09 4.86 6.47
N VAL A 144 2.82 5.16 6.18
CA VAL A 144 2.15 6.39 6.66
C VAL A 144 1.91 6.35 8.18
N TYR A 145 1.55 5.20 8.73
CA TYR A 145 1.30 5.00 10.16
C TYR A 145 2.57 5.14 11.02
N GLU A 146 3.70 4.58 10.56
CA GLU A 146 4.98 4.62 11.27
C GLU A 146 5.80 5.89 10.99
N ALA A 147 5.38 6.72 10.04
CA ALA A 147 6.05 7.98 9.75
C ALA A 147 6.08 8.90 10.98
N ALA A 148 7.21 9.58 11.15
CA ALA A 148 7.37 10.68 12.10
C ALA A 148 7.61 11.99 11.33
N PRO A 149 7.17 13.14 11.87
CA PRO A 149 7.47 14.42 11.24
C PRO A 149 8.98 14.67 11.23
N LEU A 150 9.45 15.37 10.20
CA LEU A 150 10.84 15.83 10.15
C LEU A 150 11.08 16.92 11.22
N SER A 151 12.29 16.96 11.76
CA SER A 151 12.71 17.97 12.75
C SER A 151 13.08 19.31 12.10
N ILE A 152 12.18 19.85 11.27
CA ILE A 152 12.36 21.14 10.57
C ILE A 152 11.10 22.01 10.70
N PRO A 153 11.23 23.36 10.67
CA PRO A 153 10.08 24.26 10.66
C PRO A 153 9.14 23.97 9.48
N GLY A 154 7.84 23.88 9.76
CA GLY A 154 6.82 23.64 8.73
C GLY A 154 6.74 22.20 8.20
N ALA A 155 7.40 21.24 8.85
CA ALA A 155 7.28 19.83 8.49
C ALA A 155 5.81 19.38 8.50
N GLN A 156 5.44 18.51 7.55
CA GLN A 156 4.10 17.94 7.53
C GLN A 156 3.86 17.08 8.79
N PRO A 157 2.67 17.17 9.40
CA PRO A 157 2.34 16.35 10.55
C PRO A 157 2.23 14.88 10.13
N ALA A 158 2.70 13.98 11.00
CA ALA A 158 2.51 12.56 10.82
C ALA A 158 1.05 12.15 11.06
N TRP A 159 0.66 10.99 10.55
CA TRP A 159 -0.69 10.45 10.73
C TRP A 159 -1.07 10.35 12.20
N ARG A 160 -0.16 9.89 13.08
CA ARG A 160 -0.44 9.73 14.53
C ARG A 160 -0.82 11.05 15.20
N GLN A 161 -0.20 12.16 14.78
CA GLN A 161 -0.52 13.50 15.29
C GLN A 161 -1.92 13.94 14.81
N ARG A 162 -2.24 13.72 13.53
CA ARG A 162 -3.57 14.00 12.98
C ARG A 162 -4.65 13.15 13.66
N ARG A 163 -4.40 11.86 13.90
CA ARG A 163 -5.32 10.95 14.60
C ARG A 163 -5.62 11.44 16.02
N ALA A 164 -4.61 11.85 16.78
CA ALA A 164 -4.80 12.33 18.15
C ALA A 164 -5.69 13.59 18.22
N ALA A 165 -5.67 14.42 17.18
CA ALA A 165 -6.52 15.61 17.05
C ALA A 165 -7.91 15.30 16.47
N TYR A 166 -8.14 14.09 15.95
CA TYR A 166 -9.41 13.74 15.30
C TYR A 166 -10.47 13.40 16.36
N PRO A 167 -11.68 14.01 16.32
CA PRO A 167 -12.72 13.72 17.28
C PRO A 167 -13.08 12.24 17.26
N THR A 168 -13.08 11.59 18.43
CA THR A 168 -13.63 10.24 18.53
C THR A 168 -15.14 10.35 18.47
N LEU A 169 -15.75 9.80 17.42
CA LEU A 169 -17.20 9.63 17.38
C LEU A 169 -17.56 8.67 18.53
N THR A 170 -18.22 9.19 19.55
CA THR A 170 -18.81 8.43 20.67
C THR A 170 -19.96 7.57 20.18
#